data_AF-A0AAQ6IEE9-F1
#
_entry.id   AF-A0AAQ6IEE9-F1
#
_cell.length_a   1.000
_cell.length_b   1.000
_cell.length_c   1.000
_cell.angle_alpha   90.00
_cell.angle_beta   90.00
_cell.angle_gamma   90.00
#
_symmetry.space_group_name_H-M   'P 1'
#
loop_
_entity.id
_entity.type
_entity.pdbx_description
1 polymer ?
#
loop_
_entity_poly.entity_id
_entity_poly.type
_entity_poly.pdbx_seq_one_letter_code
_entity_poly.pdbx_strand_id
1 'polypeptide(L)'
;SSLPALNKKRAGDQRISVCVRKRPLTHAESRKGEADVVTTPGGECVIVHEGKEAVDLTQYILQHRFYFDQVFGEDSSNEEVYHRTAYPLVQHMLSGYVSTVVVIV
;
A
#
# COMPACT_ATOMS: atom_id res chain seq x y z
N SER A 1 16.65 17.30 8.70
CA SER A 1 16.75 17.60 7.24
C SER A 1 15.45 17.15 6.60
N SER A 2 14.86 18.04 5.82
CA SER A 2 13.49 18.09 5.31
C SER A 2 12.94 16.79 4.71
N LEU A 3 11.72 16.42 5.11
CA LEU A 3 10.88 15.45 4.39
C LEU A 3 10.70 15.92 2.94
N PRO A 4 10.81 15.05 1.94
CA PRO A 4 10.55 15.42 0.55
C PRO A 4 9.11 15.95 0.45
N ALA A 5 8.94 17.07 -0.24
CA ALA A 5 7.65 17.74 -0.40
C ALA A 5 6.62 16.75 -0.91
N LEU A 6 5.55 16.56 -0.13
CA LEU A 6 4.40 15.76 -0.52
C LEU A 6 3.81 16.38 -1.78
N ASN A 7 4.13 15.75 -2.91
CA ASN A 7 3.77 16.24 -4.23
C ASN A 7 2.27 16.01 -4.40
N LYS A 8 1.46 16.97 -3.92
CA LYS A 8 0.01 16.96 -4.01
C LYS A 8 -0.37 17.19 -5.47
N LYS A 9 -0.16 16.16 -6.30
CA LYS A 9 -0.52 16.16 -7.72
C LYS A 9 -2.03 16.39 -7.81
N ARG A 10 -2.41 17.33 -8.67
CA ARG A 10 -3.83 17.63 -8.90
C ARG A 10 -4.48 16.35 -9.43
N ALA A 11 -5.58 15.93 -8.82
CA ALA A 11 -6.33 14.71 -9.15
C ALA A 11 -6.85 14.62 -10.61
N GLY A 12 -6.61 15.64 -11.44
CA GLY A 12 -7.06 15.70 -12.83
C GLY A 12 -6.04 15.26 -13.89
N ASP A 13 -4.78 14.97 -13.54
CA ASP A 13 -3.74 14.66 -14.54
C ASP A 13 -3.05 13.30 -14.37
N GLN A 14 -3.39 12.56 -13.30
CA GLN A 14 -2.87 11.19 -13.10
C GLN A 14 -3.73 10.19 -13.86
N ARG A 15 -3.21 9.69 -14.99
CA ARG A 15 -3.86 8.65 -15.82
C ARG A 15 -3.70 7.24 -15.26
N ILE A 16 -2.73 7.02 -14.38
CA ILE A 16 -2.45 5.74 -13.73
C ILE A 16 -2.30 6.01 -12.24
N SER A 17 -3.02 5.24 -11.41
CA SER A 17 -2.91 5.24 -9.96
C SER A 17 -2.50 3.86 -9.50
N VAL A 18 -1.44 3.77 -8.70
CA VAL A 18 -0.96 2.52 -8.11
C VAL A 18 -1.31 2.52 -6.64
N CYS A 19 -2.19 1.59 -6.25
CA CYS A 19 -2.64 1.46 -4.89
C CYS A 19 -2.25 0.09 -4.32
N VAL A 20 -1.88 0.05 -3.04
CA VAL A 20 -1.50 -1.19 -2.34
C VAL A 20 -2.41 -1.39 -1.14
N ARG A 21 -2.79 -2.64 -0.86
CA ARG A 21 -3.55 -3.01 0.34
C ARG A 21 -2.82 -4.08 1.13
N LYS A 22 -2.55 -3.79 2.40
CA LYS A 22 -2.08 -4.78 3.37
C LYS A 22 -3.28 -5.59 3.87
N ARG A 23 -3.16 -6.93 3.88
CA ARG A 23 -4.12 -7.79 4.60
C ARG A 23 -3.70 -7.96 6.06
N PRO A 24 -4.66 -8.10 7.00
CA PRO A 24 -4.31 -8.57 8.33
C PRO A 24 -3.73 -9.99 8.28
N LEU A 25 -2.99 -10.35 9.33
CA LEU A 25 -2.66 -11.75 9.59
C LEU A 25 -3.94 -12.57 9.76
N THR A 26 -3.94 -13.76 9.17
CA THR A 26 -5.01 -14.73 9.38
C THR A 26 -4.91 -15.32 10.78
N HIS A 27 -6.04 -15.83 11.29
CA HIS A 27 -6.06 -16.49 12.59
C HIS A 27 -5.06 -17.67 12.68
N ALA A 28 -4.79 -18.36 11.56
CA ALA A 28 -3.82 -19.45 11.54
C ALA A 28 -2.38 -18.94 11.73
N GLU A 29 -2.02 -17.85 11.05
CA GLU A 29 -0.71 -17.20 11.15
C GLU A 29 -0.50 -16.62 12.56
N SER A 30 -1.51 -15.95 13.12
CA SER A 30 -1.44 -15.41 14.49
C SER A 30 -1.29 -16.52 15.54
N ARG A 31 -1.99 -17.67 15.38
CA ARG A 31 -1.83 -18.82 16.30
C ARG A 31 -0.45 -19.46 16.25
N LYS A 32 0.21 -19.41 15.09
CA LYS A 32 1.58 -19.89 14.92
C LYS A 32 2.63 -18.90 15.43
N GLY A 33 2.23 -17.70 15.83
CA GLY A 33 3.15 -16.64 16.25
C GLY A 33 3.96 -16.07 15.08
N GLU A 34 3.41 -16.10 13.86
CA GLU A 34 4.06 -15.47 12.72
C GLU A 34 4.14 -13.96 12.92
N ALA A 35 5.29 -13.38 12.60
CA ALA A 35 5.54 -11.96 12.76
C ALA A 35 4.94 -11.16 11.59
N ASP A 36 4.31 -10.04 11.91
CA ASP A 36 3.91 -9.06 10.92
C ASP A 36 5.11 -8.19 10.52
N VAL A 37 5.64 -8.44 9.32
CA VAL A 37 6.83 -7.77 8.79
C VAL A 37 6.50 -6.59 7.88
N VAL A 38 5.24 -6.12 7.84
CA VAL A 38 4.83 -5.00 6.98
C VAL A 38 4.11 -3.91 7.77
N THR A 39 4.57 -2.67 7.65
CA THR A 39 3.93 -1.50 8.28
C THR A 39 3.50 -0.50 7.22
N THR A 40 2.33 0.13 7.38
CA THR A 40 1.79 1.10 6.41
C THR A 40 1.57 2.48 7.04
N PRO A 41 2.62 3.27 7.30
CA PRO A 41 2.47 4.58 7.91
C PRO A 41 1.93 5.62 6.90
N GLY A 42 0.95 6.41 7.34
CA GLY A 42 0.54 7.64 6.63
C GLY A 42 -0.17 7.43 5.30
N GLY A 43 -0.58 6.21 4.95
CA GLY A 43 -1.45 5.94 3.79
C GLY A 43 -0.80 6.09 2.41
N GLU A 44 0.50 6.33 2.33
CA GLU A 44 1.25 6.46 1.06
C GLU A 44 2.54 5.64 1.05
N CYS A 45 2.90 5.05 2.20
CA CYS A 45 4.13 4.29 2.36
C CYS A 45 3.85 2.88 2.86
N VAL A 46 4.57 1.92 2.29
CA VAL A 46 4.71 0.55 2.80
C VAL A 46 6.15 0.36 3.25
N ILE A 47 6.32 -0.14 4.47
CA ILE A 47 7.62 -0.52 5.03
C ILE A 47 7.65 -2.03 5.17
N VAL A 48 8.62 -2.68 4.52
CA VAL A 48 8.90 -4.10 4.68
C VAL A 48 10.12 -4.27 5.59
N HIS A 49 9.98 -5.06 6.65
CA HIS A 49 11.01 -5.34 7.64
C HIS A 49 11.68 -6.68 7.31
N GLU A 50 12.82 -6.64 6.62
CA GLU A 50 13.55 -7.84 6.24
C GLU A 50 14.54 -8.23 7.33
N GLY A 51 14.38 -9.43 7.91
CA GLY A 51 15.37 -10.01 8.81
C GLY A 51 16.64 -10.39 8.04
N LYS A 52 17.79 -9.88 8.50
CA LYS A 52 19.10 -10.14 7.92
C LYS A 52 20.08 -10.59 8.99
N GLU A 53 21.11 -11.29 8.55
CA GLU A 53 22.25 -11.68 9.37
C GLU A 53 23.52 -11.07 8.76
N ALA A 54 24.32 -10.40 9.58
CA ALA A 54 25.61 -9.89 9.17
C ALA A 54 26.66 -11.00 9.17
N VAL A 55 27.82 -10.75 8.58
CA VAL A 55 28.91 -11.75 8.46
C VAL A 55 29.41 -12.22 9.84
N ASP A 56 29.29 -11.37 10.85
CA ASP A 56 29.62 -11.65 12.25
C ASP A 56 28.50 -12.38 13.02
N LEU A 57 27.48 -12.89 12.32
CA LEU A 57 26.28 -13.54 12.87
C LEU A 57 25.36 -12.60 13.67
N THR A 58 25.57 -11.28 13.61
CA THR A 58 24.66 -10.31 14.23
C THR A 58 23.35 -10.23 13.45
N GLN A 59 22.22 -10.49 14.10
CA GLN A 59 20.89 -10.31 13.50
C GLN A 59 20.49 -8.84 13.49
N TYR A 60 19.92 -8.37 12.37
CA TYR A 60 19.40 -7.02 12.24
C TYR A 60 18.17 -6.98 11.32
N ILE A 61 17.43 -5.88 11.37
CA ILE A 61 16.26 -5.65 10.51
C ILE A 61 16.61 -4.56 9.49
N LEU A 62 16.53 -4.90 8.21
CA LEU A 62 16.64 -3.95 7.10
C LEU A 62 15.25 -3.45 6.72
N GLN A 63 15.03 -2.14 6.80
CA GLN A 63 13.76 -1.52 6.42
C GLN A 63 13.76 -1.08 4.96
N HIS A 64 12.87 -1.66 4.15
CA HIS A 64 12.63 -1.23 2.77
C HIS A 64 11.39 -0.35 2.72
N ARG A 65 11.52 0.87 2.20
CA ARG A 65 10.41 1.83 2.07
C ARG A 65 9.97 1.95 0.63
N PHE A 66 8.69 1.71 0.39
CA PHE A 66 8.03 1.85 -0.91
C PHE A 66 6.94 2.90 -0.81
N TYR A 67 6.82 3.75 -1.83
CA TYR A 67 5.81 4.82 -1.89
C TYR A 67 4.85 4.56 -3.05
N PHE A 68 3.57 4.78 -2.80
CA PHE A 68 2.47 4.54 -3.74
C PHE A 68 1.50 5.72 -3.72
N ASP A 69 0.59 5.78 -4.70
CA ASP A 69 -0.45 6.83 -4.71
C ASP A 69 -1.43 6.67 -3.55
N GLN A 70 -1.70 5.42 -3.14
CA GLN A 70 -2.47 5.11 -1.93
C GLN A 70 -2.08 3.76 -1.35
N VAL A 71 -1.97 3.69 -0.04
CA VAL A 71 -1.73 2.48 0.75
C VAL A 71 -2.86 2.32 1.76
N PHE A 72 -3.53 1.18 1.70
CA PHE A 72 -4.58 0.77 2.63
C PHE A 72 -4.01 -0.19 3.68
N GLY A 73 -4.29 0.11 4.94
CA GLY A 73 -3.84 -0.69 6.07
C GLY A 73 -4.71 -1.94 6.28
N GLU A 74 -4.35 -2.73 7.29
CA GLU A 74 -5.08 -3.94 7.67
C GLU A 74 -6.53 -3.68 8.11
N ASP A 75 -6.79 -2.50 8.69
CA ASP A 75 -8.12 -2.08 9.15
C ASP A 75 -8.99 -1.47 8.03
N SER A 76 -8.44 -1.27 6.83
CA SER A 76 -9.18 -0.65 5.73
C SER A 76 -10.27 -1.58 5.20
N SER A 77 -11.50 -1.06 5.15
CA SER A 77 -12.66 -1.78 4.65
C SER A 77 -12.66 -1.89 3.12
N ASN A 78 -13.40 -2.86 2.59
CA ASN A 78 -13.58 -3.00 1.14
C ASN A 78 -14.28 -1.77 0.53
N GLU A 79 -15.19 -1.16 1.28
CA GLU A 79 -15.90 0.05 0.87
C GLU A 79 -14.94 1.24 0.73
N GLU A 80 -14.03 1.44 1.69
CA GLU A 80 -12.99 2.48 1.60
C GLU A 80 -12.10 2.26 0.38
N VAL A 81 -11.61 1.03 0.18
CA VAL A 81 -10.77 0.67 -0.96
C VAL A 81 -11.50 0.93 -2.27
N TYR A 82 -12.77 0.51 -2.38
CA TYR A 82 -13.59 0.75 -3.57
C TYR A 82 -13.75 2.24 -3.87
N HIS A 83 -14.13 3.04 -2.86
CA HIS A 83 -14.36 4.47 -3.03
C HIS A 83 -13.13 5.24 -3.48
N ARG A 84 -11.94 4.84 -3.03
CA ARG A 84 -10.69 5.52 -3.40
C ARG A 84 -10.02 4.97 -4.65
N THR A 85 -10.45 3.83 -5.19
CA THR A 85 -9.81 3.20 -6.36
C THR A 85 -10.75 3.06 -7.56
N ALA A 86 -11.76 2.20 -7.46
CA ALA A 86 -12.63 1.86 -8.58
C ALA A 86 -13.74 2.90 -8.80
N TYR A 87 -14.26 3.52 -7.73
CA TYR A 87 -15.37 4.47 -7.84
C TYR A 87 -15.09 5.66 -8.79
N PRO A 88 -13.92 6.33 -8.75
CA PRO A 88 -13.59 7.39 -9.72
C PRO A 88 -13.57 6.89 -11.18
N LEU A 89 -13.16 5.64 -11.40
CA LEU A 89 -13.12 5.04 -12.74
C LEU A 89 -14.53 4.78 -13.27
N VAL A 90 -15.48 4.40 -12.40
CA VAL A 90 -16.89 4.28 -12.78
C VAL A 90 -17.45 5.64 -13.23
N GLN A 91 -17.15 6.72 -12.51
CA GLN A 91 -17.58 8.07 -12.92
C GLN A 91 -16.99 8.47 -14.29
N HIS A 92 -15.72 8.11 -14.52
CA HIS A 92 -15.04 8.34 -15.79
C HIS A 92 -15.69 7.53 -16.94
N MET A 93 -16.07 6.27 -16.68
CA MET A 93 -16.82 5.45 -17.65
C MET A 93 -18.18 6.02 -18.00
N LEU A 94 -18.93 6.50 -17.01
CA LEU A 94 -20.24 7.14 -17.22
C LEU A 94 -20.13 8.45 -18.02
N SER A 95 -18.96 9.10 -17.99
CA SER A 95 -18.65 10.28 -18.79
C SER A 95 -18.24 9.95 -20.24
N GLY A 96 -18.30 8.68 -20.65
CA GLY A 96 -18.02 8.23 -22.01
C GLY A 96 -16.57 7.82 -22.29
N TYR A 97 -15.73 7.70 -21.26
CA TYR A 97 -14.34 7.27 -21.40
C TYR A 97 -14.13 5.79 -21.06
N VAL A 98 -12.98 5.23 -21.47
CA VAL A 98 -12.58 3.86 -21.09
C VAL A 98 -11.63 3.90 -19.90
N SER A 99 -11.83 3.01 -18.95
CA SER A 99 -10.98 2.84 -17.77
C SER A 99 -10.74 1.35 -17.49
N THR A 100 -9.60 1.03 -16.89
CA THR A 100 -9.22 -0.35 -16.57
C THR A 100 -8.71 -0.43 -15.14
N VAL A 101 -9.11 -1.47 -14.41
CA VAL A 101 -8.54 -1.85 -13.11
C VAL A 101 -7.83 -3.19 -13.29
N VAL A 102 -6.60 -3.26 -12.77
CA VAL A 102 -5.85 -4.52 -12.69
C VAL A 102 -5.61 -4.81 -11.21
N VAL A 103 -5.98 -6.01 -10.78
CA VAL A 103 -5.70 -6.51 -9.43
C VAL A 103 -4.58 -7.53 -9.52
N ILE A 104 -3.54 -7.33 -8.74
CA ILE A 104 -2.39 -8.24 -8.64
C ILE A 104 -2.42 -8.78 -7.21
N VAL A 105 -2.38 -10.10 -7.07
CA VAL A 105 -2.33 -10.82 -5.79
C VAL A 105 -0.97 -11.47 -5.58
#